data_AF-A0A942XTQ4-F1
#
_entry.id   AF-A0A942XTQ4-F1
#
_cell.length_a   1.000
_cell.length_b   1.000
_cell.length_c   1.000
_cell.angle_alpha   90.00
_cell.angle_beta   90.00
_cell.angle_gamma   90.00
#
_symmetry.space_group_name_H-M   'P 1'
#
loop_
_entity.id
_entity.type
_entity.pdbx_description
1 polymer ?
#
loop_
_entity_poly.entity_id
_entity_poly.type
_entity_poly.pdbx_seq_one_letter_code
_entity_poly.pdbx_strand_id
1 'polypeptide(L)'
;MTVIKHAGQLKGYGSKPNAQASGGKIKFRQKMNYSNINGKQQAAADNIQKKARRIVTMKSGNNQAMVQTVQKTVAHGIDSLILTPRVDVAGNKYAWVGLRKGKTELQGKILLNSHVWNYLLAVLQGKELPEIAEYSAESANCGQHEWLTEMEKEVSQHTRRQREEYVEIQNGNGYLVRKYLFPNGKVIMPAEAMTDITAIFE
;
A
#
# COMPACT_ATOMS: atom_id res chain seq x y z
N MET A 1 24.29 -26.80 58.28
CA MET A 1 24.30 -28.25 57.98
C MET A 1 24.12 -28.44 56.48
N THR A 2 25.17 -28.96 55.87
CA THR A 2 25.29 -29.93 54.77
C THR A 2 24.05 -30.32 53.94
N VAL A 3 24.17 -30.02 52.63
CA VAL A 3 23.88 -30.81 51.41
C VAL A 3 23.27 -32.22 51.60
N ILE A 4 22.23 -32.56 50.81
CA ILE A 4 22.18 -33.67 49.82
C ILE A 4 20.74 -33.94 49.30
N LYS A 5 20.61 -33.87 47.95
CA LYS A 5 19.81 -34.65 46.96
C LYS A 5 18.36 -35.03 47.33
N HIS A 6 17.35 -34.84 46.47
CA HIS A 6 17.17 -35.56 45.19
C HIS A 6 15.93 -35.05 44.40
N ALA A 7 16.08 -35.06 43.07
CA ALA A 7 15.10 -35.44 42.05
C ALA A 7 13.65 -34.95 42.16
N GLY A 8 13.35 -33.84 41.46
CA GLY A 8 12.04 -33.57 40.87
C GLY A 8 12.11 -33.63 39.35
N GLN A 9 12.21 -34.83 38.78
CA GLN A 9 11.91 -35.08 37.36
C GLN A 9 10.40 -35.23 37.20
N LEU A 10 9.79 -34.46 36.30
CA LEU A 10 8.66 -34.93 35.48
C LEU A 10 8.87 -34.45 34.03
N LYS A 11 9.82 -35.09 33.35
CA LYS A 11 9.75 -35.32 31.90
C LYS A 11 9.14 -36.71 31.71
N GLY A 12 8.08 -36.82 30.91
CA GLY A 12 7.68 -38.11 30.38
C GLY A 12 6.22 -38.20 30.02
N TYR A 13 5.93 -38.04 28.73
CA TYR A 13 5.28 -39.07 27.94
C TYR A 13 4.39 -40.05 28.73
N GLY A 14 3.07 -39.85 28.64
CA GLY A 14 2.11 -40.92 28.86
C GLY A 14 2.20 -41.95 27.73
N SER A 15 3.21 -42.81 27.78
CA SER A 15 3.09 -44.18 27.29
C SER A 15 2.87 -45.06 28.51
N LYS A 16 1.64 -45.54 28.71
CA LYS A 16 1.39 -46.71 29.55
C LYS A 16 1.07 -47.89 28.64
N PRO A 17 1.93 -48.92 28.60
CA PRO A 17 1.62 -50.20 27.96
C PRO A 17 1.07 -51.20 28.99
N ASN A 18 0.22 -52.12 28.51
CA ASN A 18 0.06 -53.53 28.90
C ASN A 18 -1.17 -54.05 28.15
N ALA A 19 -1.19 -55.14 27.40
CA ALA A 19 -0.29 -56.25 27.09
C ALA A 19 -0.60 -56.63 25.60
N GLN A 20 -0.01 -57.58 24.86
CA GLN A 20 0.54 -58.88 25.20
C GLN A 20 1.19 -59.46 23.92
N ALA A 21 2.31 -60.16 24.10
CA ALA A 21 2.87 -61.26 23.31
C ALA A 21 2.91 -61.27 21.75
N SER A 22 4.14 -61.49 21.28
CA SER A 22 4.56 -62.40 20.19
C SER A 22 4.53 -61.90 18.73
N GLY A 23 5.72 -61.95 18.11
CA GLY A 23 5.95 -62.42 16.75
C GLY A 23 5.19 -61.80 15.59
N GLY A 24 5.72 -60.72 15.00
CA GLY A 24 5.33 -60.30 13.65
C GLY A 24 5.98 -58.99 13.21
N LYS A 25 6.72 -59.00 12.10
CA LYS A 25 7.26 -57.79 11.47
C LYS A 25 6.10 -56.95 10.91
N ILE A 26 5.68 -55.88 11.61
CA ILE A 26 4.71 -54.92 11.08
C ILE A 26 5.48 -53.78 10.40
N LYS A 27 5.43 -53.73 9.06
CA LYS A 27 5.90 -52.60 8.26
C LYS A 27 4.85 -51.48 8.31
N PHE A 28 5.11 -50.39 9.03
CA PHE A 28 4.27 -49.19 8.96
C PHE A 28 4.69 -48.30 7.78
N ARG A 29 3.88 -48.31 6.72
CA ARG A 29 3.82 -47.23 5.73
C ARG A 29 2.93 -46.12 6.31
N GLN A 30 3.50 -44.97 6.64
CA GLN A 30 2.72 -43.73 6.81
C GLN A 30 3.18 -42.73 5.75
N LYS A 31 2.31 -42.51 4.75
CA LYS A 31 2.45 -41.43 3.76
C LYS A 31 2.18 -40.10 4.48
N MET A 32 3.23 -39.28 4.62
CA MET A 32 3.09 -37.88 5.02
C MET A 32 2.47 -37.10 3.86
N ASN A 33 1.31 -36.48 4.06
CA ASN A 33 0.66 -35.61 3.08
C ASN A 33 1.41 -34.27 2.97
N TYR A 34 2.37 -34.18 2.06
CA TYR A 34 3.09 -32.96 1.66
C TYR A 34 2.25 -32.04 0.74
N SER A 35 0.93 -31.97 0.92
CA SER A 35 0.05 -31.30 -0.05
C SER A 35 -0.19 -29.82 0.24
N ASN A 36 0.20 -29.31 1.43
CA ASN A 36 -0.21 -27.96 1.88
C ASN A 36 0.93 -26.93 1.95
N ILE A 37 2.16 -27.33 1.60
CA ILE A 37 3.30 -26.39 1.47
C ILE A 37 3.26 -25.71 0.09
N ASN A 38 2.82 -26.45 -0.94
CA ASN A 38 2.66 -25.90 -2.29
C ASN A 38 1.58 -24.82 -2.35
N GLY A 39 0.44 -24.97 -1.66
CA GLY A 39 -0.63 -23.95 -1.69
C GLY A 39 -0.20 -22.58 -1.11
N LYS A 40 0.64 -22.56 -0.06
CA LYS A 40 1.17 -21.32 0.52
C LYS A 40 2.31 -20.72 -0.31
N GLN A 41 3.19 -21.55 -0.87
CA GLN A 41 4.23 -21.10 -1.80
C GLN A 41 3.64 -20.64 -3.13
N GLN A 42 2.51 -21.21 -3.55
CA GLN A 42 1.79 -20.83 -4.76
C GLN A 42 0.96 -19.58 -4.53
N ALA A 43 0.31 -19.39 -3.37
CA ALA A 43 -0.27 -18.08 -3.02
C ALA A 43 0.78 -16.96 -2.85
N ALA A 44 1.98 -17.29 -2.38
CA ALA A 44 3.11 -16.37 -2.34
C ALA A 44 3.70 -16.11 -3.74
N ALA A 45 3.84 -17.14 -4.58
CA ALA A 45 4.30 -17.04 -5.96
C ALA A 45 3.28 -16.37 -6.88
N ASP A 46 1.99 -16.55 -6.64
CA ASP A 46 0.87 -15.90 -7.34
C ASP A 46 0.73 -14.44 -6.91
N ASN A 47 1.07 -14.11 -5.65
CA ASN A 47 1.26 -12.72 -5.22
C ASN A 47 2.49 -12.07 -5.89
N ILE A 48 3.58 -12.82 -6.03
CA ILE A 48 4.79 -12.38 -6.76
C ILE A 48 4.52 -12.32 -8.28
N GLN A 49 3.58 -13.11 -8.81
CA GLN A 49 3.09 -13.07 -10.19
C GLN A 49 1.96 -12.05 -10.43
N LYS A 50 1.82 -11.02 -9.58
CA LYS A 50 1.37 -9.72 -10.10
C LYS A 50 2.37 -9.32 -11.18
N LYS A 51 2.08 -9.62 -12.45
CA LYS A 51 2.92 -9.29 -13.62
C LYS A 51 3.53 -7.91 -13.39
N ALA A 52 4.86 -7.89 -13.18
CA ALA A 52 5.56 -6.68 -12.76
C ALA A 52 5.19 -5.54 -13.71
N ARG A 53 4.66 -4.45 -13.16
CA ARG A 53 4.26 -3.28 -13.94
C ARG A 53 5.54 -2.57 -14.39
N ARG A 54 5.62 -2.20 -15.67
CA ARG A 54 6.72 -1.36 -16.16
C ARG A 54 6.54 0.04 -15.59
N ILE A 55 7.41 0.43 -14.69
CA ILE A 55 7.42 1.78 -14.13
C ILE A 55 8.37 2.65 -14.95
N VAL A 56 7.87 3.78 -15.43
CA VAL A 56 8.66 4.79 -16.13
C VAL A 56 8.56 6.08 -15.32
N THR A 57 9.69 6.60 -14.86
CA THR A 57 9.70 7.86 -14.12
C THR A 57 9.87 9.02 -15.12
N MET A 58 8.98 10.00 -15.05
CA MET A 58 9.13 11.28 -15.73
C MET A 58 10.43 11.92 -15.27
N LYS A 59 11.32 12.24 -16.21
CA LYS A 59 12.58 12.92 -15.89
C LYS A 59 12.29 14.37 -15.54
N SER A 60 13.05 14.89 -14.58
CA SER A 60 12.93 16.27 -14.09
C SER A 60 13.03 17.27 -15.24
N GLY A 61 11.96 18.04 -15.43
CA GLY A 61 11.98 19.36 -16.06
C GLY A 61 11.49 20.41 -15.04
N ASN A 62 11.09 21.59 -15.51
CA ASN A 62 10.29 22.51 -14.68
C ASN A 62 8.85 21.96 -14.50
N ASN A 63 8.08 22.52 -13.57
CA ASN A 63 6.74 22.02 -13.26
C ASN A 63 5.81 22.06 -14.49
N GLN A 64 5.92 23.11 -15.31
CA GLN A 64 5.13 23.24 -16.55
C GLN A 64 5.34 22.06 -17.50
N ALA A 65 6.59 21.68 -17.77
CA ALA A 65 6.89 20.54 -18.66
C ALA A 65 6.34 19.21 -18.09
N MET A 66 6.38 19.05 -16.77
CA MET A 66 5.84 17.87 -16.10
C MET A 66 4.31 17.82 -16.20
N VAL A 67 3.63 18.95 -15.95
CA VAL A 67 2.16 19.06 -16.10
C VAL A 67 1.73 18.86 -17.55
N GLN A 68 2.44 19.43 -18.53
CA GLN A 68 2.15 19.20 -19.94
C GLN A 68 2.34 17.73 -20.35
N THR A 69 3.29 17.02 -19.73
CA THR A 69 3.45 15.57 -19.94
C THR A 69 2.25 14.80 -19.40
N VAL A 70 1.73 15.19 -18.24
CA VAL A 70 0.47 14.68 -17.69
C VAL A 70 -0.69 14.95 -18.67
N GLN A 71 -0.86 16.19 -19.15
CA GLN A 71 -1.93 16.56 -20.08
C GLN A 71 -1.89 15.74 -21.38
N LYS A 72 -0.71 15.61 -22.00
CA LYS A 72 -0.52 14.79 -23.20
C LYS A 72 -0.87 13.33 -22.95
N THR A 73 -0.44 12.78 -21.81
CA THR A 73 -0.71 11.38 -21.46
C THR A 73 -2.20 11.13 -21.26
N VAL A 74 -2.91 12.04 -20.59
CA VAL A 74 -4.37 12.00 -20.42
C VAL A 74 -5.08 12.09 -21.77
N ALA A 75 -4.67 13.01 -22.65
CA ALA A 75 -5.25 13.16 -23.99
C ALA A 75 -5.07 11.91 -24.86
N HIS A 76 -3.98 11.14 -24.66
CA HIS A 76 -3.78 9.85 -25.31
C HIS A 76 -4.58 8.69 -24.70
N GLY A 77 -5.37 8.94 -23.66
CA GLY A 77 -6.18 7.94 -22.96
C GLY A 77 -5.35 7.13 -21.96
N ILE A 78 -5.69 7.28 -20.68
CA ILE A 78 -5.18 6.49 -19.56
C ILE A 78 -6.27 5.56 -19.02
N ASP A 79 -5.87 4.45 -18.41
CA ASP A 79 -6.79 3.56 -17.71
C ASP A 79 -7.06 4.06 -16.28
N SER A 80 -6.07 4.71 -15.67
CA SER A 80 -6.18 5.17 -14.27
C SER A 80 -5.15 6.24 -13.93
N LEU A 81 -5.59 7.28 -13.23
CA LEU A 81 -4.75 8.26 -12.54
C LEU A 81 -4.63 7.90 -11.06
N ILE A 82 -3.42 7.96 -10.52
CA ILE A 82 -3.11 7.77 -9.11
C ILE A 82 -2.45 9.04 -8.61
N LEU A 83 -2.98 9.62 -7.54
CA LEU A 83 -2.40 10.78 -6.88
C LEU A 83 -2.00 10.41 -5.45
N THR A 84 -0.79 10.79 -5.04
CA THR A 84 -0.37 10.76 -3.63
C THR A 84 0.03 12.18 -3.21
N PRO A 85 -0.86 12.95 -2.57
CA PRO A 85 -0.55 14.30 -2.09
C PRO A 85 0.54 14.26 -1.03
N ARG A 86 1.50 15.20 -1.08
CA ARG A 86 2.61 15.36 -0.13
C ARG A 86 3.08 16.82 -0.07
N VAL A 87 3.87 17.17 0.94
CA VAL A 87 4.60 18.45 1.01
C VAL A 87 6.10 18.16 0.84
N ASP A 88 6.79 18.94 0.02
CA ASP A 88 8.22 18.74 -0.20
C ASP A 88 9.09 19.45 0.85
N VAL A 89 10.41 19.23 0.79
CA VAL A 89 11.38 19.81 1.72
C VAL A 89 11.42 21.35 1.68
N ALA A 90 10.93 21.97 0.60
CA ALA A 90 10.83 23.42 0.47
C ALA A 90 9.44 23.95 0.90
N GLY A 91 8.57 23.09 1.44
CA GLY A 91 7.22 23.46 1.88
C GLY A 91 6.21 23.58 0.75
N ASN A 92 6.52 23.12 -0.47
CA ASN A 92 5.60 23.20 -1.59
C ASN A 92 4.61 22.02 -1.59
N LYS A 93 3.35 22.33 -1.88
CA LYS A 93 2.31 21.34 -2.15
C LYS A 93 2.69 20.56 -3.41
N TYR A 94 2.60 19.22 -3.36
CA TYR A 94 2.84 18.39 -4.54
C TYR A 94 2.01 17.11 -4.53
N ALA A 95 1.85 16.49 -5.70
CA ALA A 95 1.37 15.13 -5.82
C ALA A 95 2.44 14.26 -6.48
N TRP A 96 2.66 13.06 -5.94
CA TRP A 96 3.26 11.99 -6.72
C TRP A 96 2.18 11.40 -7.62
N VAL A 97 2.31 11.63 -8.92
CA VAL A 97 1.34 11.16 -9.92
C VAL A 97 1.78 9.83 -10.49
N GLY A 98 0.82 8.95 -10.77
CA GLY A 98 0.99 7.70 -11.51
C GLY A 98 -0.10 7.57 -12.57
N LEU A 99 0.27 7.60 -13.84
CA LEU A 99 -0.64 7.46 -14.98
C LEU A 99 -0.48 6.06 -15.57
N ARG A 100 -1.54 5.26 -15.52
CA ARG A 100 -1.53 3.87 -15.97
C ARG A 100 -2.12 3.72 -17.35
N LYS A 101 -1.45 2.92 -18.17
CA LYS A 101 -1.98 2.41 -19.44
C LYS A 101 -1.47 0.99 -19.67
N GLY A 102 -2.38 0.02 -19.68
CA GLY A 102 -2.08 -1.41 -19.66
C GLY A 102 -1.11 -1.79 -18.54
N LYS A 103 0.04 -2.33 -18.94
CA LYS A 103 1.11 -2.79 -18.03
C LYS A 103 2.14 -1.72 -17.70
N THR A 104 1.94 -0.48 -18.15
CA THR A 104 2.87 0.63 -17.91
C THR A 104 2.27 1.62 -16.92
N GLU A 105 3.13 2.21 -16.08
CA GLU A 105 2.82 3.39 -15.27
C GLU A 105 3.90 4.44 -15.47
N LEU A 106 3.48 5.60 -15.97
CA LEU A 106 4.31 6.80 -15.99
C LEU A 106 4.12 7.52 -14.66
N GLN A 107 5.19 7.80 -13.92
CA GLN A 107 5.09 8.42 -12.60
C GLN A 107 6.05 9.59 -12.41
N GLY A 108 5.73 10.46 -11.46
CA GLY A 108 6.66 11.52 -11.05
C GLY A 108 6.03 12.55 -10.14
N LYS A 109 6.84 13.51 -9.71
CA LYS A 109 6.41 14.63 -8.87
C LYS A 109 5.82 15.76 -9.72
N ILE A 110 4.65 16.25 -9.33
CA ILE A 110 4.00 17.46 -9.87
C ILE A 110 3.73 18.40 -8.72
N LEU A 111 4.23 19.64 -8.80
CA LEU A 111 3.91 20.68 -7.83
C LEU A 111 2.48 21.16 -8.06
N LEU A 112 1.75 21.38 -6.97
CA LEU A 112 0.35 21.72 -6.99
C LEU A 112 0.15 23.22 -6.79
N ASN A 113 -0.87 23.70 -7.46
CA ASN A 113 -1.62 24.92 -7.19
C ASN A 113 -3.09 24.60 -7.53
N SER A 114 -3.99 25.57 -7.37
CA SER A 114 -5.42 25.37 -7.68
C SER A 114 -5.70 24.94 -9.13
N HIS A 115 -5.00 25.48 -10.12
CA HIS A 115 -5.20 25.12 -11.54
C HIS A 115 -4.81 23.67 -11.82
N VAL A 116 -3.63 23.25 -11.36
CA VAL A 116 -3.12 21.89 -11.55
C VAL A 116 -4.00 20.90 -10.80
N TRP A 117 -4.41 21.22 -9.57
CA TRP A 117 -5.30 20.38 -8.79
C TRP A 117 -6.67 20.20 -9.46
N ASN A 118 -7.31 21.30 -9.88
CA ASN A 118 -8.61 21.26 -10.55
C ASN A 118 -8.57 20.43 -11.83
N TYR A 119 -7.48 20.51 -12.59
CA TYR A 119 -7.26 19.64 -13.75
C TYR A 119 -7.19 18.17 -13.35
N LEU A 120 -6.35 17.81 -12.38
CA LEU A 120 -6.18 16.42 -11.94
C LEU A 120 -7.47 15.83 -11.35
N LEU A 121 -8.23 16.64 -10.61
CA LEU A 121 -9.53 16.28 -10.08
C LEU A 121 -10.56 16.04 -11.20
N ALA A 122 -10.58 16.88 -12.23
CA ALA A 122 -11.44 16.67 -13.40
C ALA A 122 -11.09 15.36 -14.13
N VAL A 123 -9.80 15.03 -14.26
CA VAL A 123 -9.35 13.74 -14.80
C VAL A 123 -9.89 12.58 -13.97
N LEU A 124 -9.71 12.62 -12.64
CA LEU A 124 -10.21 11.59 -11.73
C LEU A 124 -11.73 11.37 -11.88
N GLN A 125 -12.48 12.47 -11.96
CA GLN A 125 -13.93 12.45 -12.06
C GLN A 125 -14.46 12.10 -13.45
N GLY A 126 -13.62 12.15 -14.49
CA GLY A 126 -14.04 11.96 -15.87
C GLY A 126 -14.89 13.11 -16.40
N LYS A 127 -14.57 14.34 -15.97
CA LYS A 127 -15.26 15.57 -16.40
C LYS A 127 -14.45 16.29 -17.49
N GLU A 128 -15.06 17.34 -18.04
CA GLU A 128 -14.39 18.31 -18.89
C GLU A 128 -13.15 18.87 -18.18
N LEU A 129 -12.05 18.96 -18.93
CA LEU A 129 -10.73 19.30 -18.40
C LEU A 129 -10.55 20.82 -18.43
N PRO A 130 -10.34 21.49 -17.28
CA PRO A 130 -10.13 22.93 -17.25
C PRO A 130 -8.76 23.30 -17.85
N GLU A 131 -8.64 24.53 -18.33
CA GLU A 131 -7.35 25.08 -18.76
C GLU A 131 -6.41 25.32 -17.57
N ILE A 132 -5.12 25.06 -17.77
CA ILE A 132 -4.07 25.38 -16.80
C ILE A 132 -3.31 26.60 -17.32
N ALA A 133 -3.54 27.76 -16.69
CA ALA A 133 -2.84 29.01 -16.99
C ALA A 133 -1.64 29.25 -16.06
N GLU A 134 -1.58 28.59 -14.91
CA GLU A 134 -0.55 28.77 -13.88
C GLU A 134 0.10 27.44 -13.50
N TYR A 135 1.43 27.42 -13.48
CA TYR A 135 2.23 26.21 -13.26
C TYR A 135 3.20 26.32 -12.06
N SER A 136 3.26 27.47 -11.41
CA SER A 136 4.06 27.68 -10.20
C SER A 136 3.53 26.83 -9.03
N ALA A 137 4.44 26.53 -8.12
CA ALA A 137 4.12 25.79 -6.92
C ALA A 137 3.45 26.70 -5.90
N GLU A 138 2.43 26.18 -5.24
CA GLU A 138 1.84 26.82 -4.09
C GLU A 138 2.47 26.28 -2.80
N SER A 139 2.84 27.18 -1.89
CA SER A 139 3.33 26.78 -0.56
C SER A 139 2.18 26.21 0.28
N ALA A 140 2.48 25.18 1.08
CA ALA A 140 1.53 24.64 2.06
C ALA A 140 1.16 25.67 3.13
N ASN A 141 2.04 26.62 3.44
CA ASN A 141 1.93 27.58 4.56
C ASN A 141 1.78 26.94 5.95
N CYS A 142 1.80 25.62 6.04
CA CYS A 142 1.66 24.83 7.26
C CYS A 142 2.47 23.53 7.17
N GLY A 143 2.47 22.74 8.26
CA GLY A 143 3.11 21.43 8.28
C GLY A 143 2.40 20.42 7.37
N GLN A 144 3.11 19.36 6.96
CA GLN A 144 2.54 18.33 6.07
C GLN A 144 1.24 17.73 6.62
N HIS A 145 1.18 17.44 7.93
CA HIS A 145 0.00 16.85 8.57
C HIS A 145 -1.25 17.73 8.42
N GLU A 146 -1.12 19.01 8.73
CA GLU A 146 -2.22 19.98 8.63
C GLU A 146 -2.71 20.10 7.18
N TRP A 147 -1.78 20.24 6.23
CA TRP A 147 -2.14 20.30 4.82
C TRP A 147 -2.78 18.99 4.31
N LEU A 148 -2.27 17.82 4.71
CA LEU A 148 -2.87 16.54 4.32
C LEU A 148 -4.29 16.37 4.89
N THR A 149 -4.55 16.87 6.10
CA THR A 149 -5.88 16.89 6.69
C THR A 149 -6.85 17.74 5.86
N GLU A 150 -6.42 18.91 5.38
CA GLU A 150 -7.20 19.76 4.48
C GLU A 150 -7.45 19.09 3.13
N MET A 151 -6.41 18.49 2.55
CA MET A 151 -6.53 17.75 1.29
C MET A 151 -7.48 16.56 1.42
N GLU A 152 -7.48 15.85 2.56
CA GLU A 152 -8.41 14.74 2.78
C GLU A 152 -9.86 15.22 2.86
N LYS A 153 -10.09 16.33 3.58
CA LYS A 153 -11.40 16.99 3.61
C LYS A 153 -11.85 17.37 2.21
N GLU A 154 -10.98 17.96 1.40
CA GLU A 154 -11.28 18.30 0.00
C GLU A 154 -11.62 17.06 -0.83
N VAL A 155 -10.78 16.03 -0.81
CA VAL A 155 -10.97 14.80 -1.59
C VAL A 155 -12.29 14.09 -1.21
N SER A 156 -12.61 14.05 0.09
CA SER A 156 -13.82 13.41 0.60
C SER A 156 -15.12 14.09 0.13
N GLN A 157 -15.08 15.38 -0.24
CA GLN A 157 -16.22 16.06 -0.84
C GLN A 157 -16.55 15.53 -2.24
N HIS A 158 -15.58 14.91 -2.91
CA HIS A 158 -15.70 14.46 -4.29
C HIS A 158 -15.95 12.96 -4.45
N THR A 159 -15.78 12.16 -3.40
CA THR A 159 -16.14 10.75 -3.42
C THR A 159 -16.44 10.21 -2.02
N ARG A 160 -17.49 9.39 -1.92
CA ARG A 160 -17.80 8.62 -0.71
C ARG A 160 -17.19 7.21 -0.74
N ARG A 161 -16.60 6.81 -1.87
CA ARG A 161 -16.02 5.47 -2.05
C ARG A 161 -14.59 5.50 -1.54
N GLN A 162 -14.35 4.85 -0.43
CA GLN A 162 -13.03 4.73 0.17
C GLN A 162 -12.68 3.27 0.48
N ARG A 163 -11.39 2.99 0.55
CA ARG A 163 -10.84 1.71 0.99
C ARG A 163 -9.64 1.98 1.88
N GLU A 164 -9.59 1.27 3.00
CA GLU A 164 -8.40 1.21 3.84
C GLU A 164 -7.60 -0.06 3.53
N GLU A 165 -6.28 0.06 3.53
CA GLU A 165 -5.37 -1.04 3.30
C GLU A 165 -4.24 -0.97 4.31
N TYR A 166 -4.11 -2.02 5.12
CA TYR A 166 -2.98 -2.22 5.99
C TYR A 166 -1.76 -2.63 5.17
N VAL A 167 -0.68 -1.88 5.32
CA VAL A 167 0.61 -2.17 4.68
C VAL A 167 1.59 -2.56 5.77
N GLU A 168 1.95 -3.85 5.81
CA GLU A 168 2.96 -4.38 6.71
C GLU A 168 4.38 -4.04 6.21
N ILE A 169 5.25 -3.60 7.12
CA ILE A 169 6.68 -3.40 6.89
C ILE A 169 7.47 -4.54 7.55
N GLN A 170 8.73 -4.72 7.14
CA GLN A 170 9.57 -5.90 7.44
C GLN A 170 9.77 -6.24 8.94
N ASN A 171 9.32 -5.36 9.85
CA ASN A 171 9.50 -5.50 11.30
C ASN A 171 8.19 -5.81 12.05
N GLY A 172 7.12 -6.23 11.36
CA GLY A 172 5.80 -6.51 11.98
C GLY A 172 4.99 -5.27 12.33
N ASN A 173 5.56 -4.08 12.12
CA ASN A 173 4.83 -2.82 12.12
C ASN A 173 4.13 -2.63 10.77
N GLY A 174 3.16 -1.73 10.70
CA GLY A 174 2.52 -1.37 9.45
C GLY A 174 1.81 -0.04 9.55
N TYR A 175 1.23 0.40 8.45
CA TYR A 175 0.47 1.64 8.39
C TYR A 175 -0.82 1.44 7.61
N LEU A 176 -1.86 2.17 8.01
CA LEU A 176 -3.13 2.19 7.29
C LEU A 176 -3.07 3.26 6.21
N VAL A 177 -3.24 2.83 4.96
CA VAL A 177 -3.36 3.73 3.83
C VAL A 177 -4.84 3.87 3.48
N ARG A 178 -5.33 5.12 3.45
CA ARG A 178 -6.67 5.41 2.96
C ARG A 178 -6.65 5.77 1.48
N LYS A 179 -7.51 5.12 0.71
CA LYS A 179 -7.62 5.27 -0.74
C LYS A 179 -9.02 5.76 -1.09
N TYR A 180 -9.11 6.96 -1.64
CA TYR A 180 -10.34 7.54 -2.17
C TYR A 180 -10.48 7.17 -3.64
N LEU A 181 -11.59 6.53 -3.99
CA LEU A 181 -11.80 5.92 -5.29
C LEU A 181 -12.65 6.84 -6.18
N PHE A 182 -12.19 7.03 -7.41
CA PHE A 182 -12.83 7.83 -8.44
C PHE A 182 -13.07 6.97 -9.70
N PRO A 183 -13.96 7.40 -10.63
CA PRO A 183 -14.20 6.68 -11.88
C PRO A 183 -12.92 6.37 -12.66
N ASN A 184 -12.02 7.36 -12.80
CA ASN A 184 -10.80 7.23 -13.60
C ASN A 184 -9.54 7.11 -12.75
N GLY A 185 -9.65 6.73 -11.47
CA GLY A 185 -8.47 6.74 -10.62
C GLY A 185 -8.71 6.67 -9.12
N LYS A 186 -7.71 7.13 -8.40
CA LYS A 186 -7.75 7.21 -6.94
C LYS A 186 -6.76 8.23 -6.39
N VAL A 187 -7.11 8.77 -5.24
CA VAL A 187 -6.19 9.50 -4.37
C VAL A 187 -5.78 8.58 -3.23
N ILE A 188 -4.49 8.49 -2.98
CA ILE A 188 -3.89 7.73 -1.89
C ILE A 188 -3.42 8.75 -0.86
N MET A 189 -4.10 8.83 0.27
CA MET A 189 -3.62 9.65 1.37
C MET A 189 -2.42 8.93 2.02
N PRO A 190 -1.26 9.61 2.16
CA PRO A 190 -0.15 9.06 2.91
C PRO A 190 -0.64 8.72 4.32
N ALA A 191 -0.20 7.60 4.85
CA ALA A 191 -0.52 7.27 6.24
C ALA A 191 0.08 8.32 7.16
N GLU A 192 -0.76 8.86 8.04
CA GLU A 192 -0.26 9.52 9.24
C GLU A 192 0.23 8.44 10.20
N ALA A 193 1.34 8.70 10.88
CA ALA A 193 1.72 7.86 12.00
C ALA A 193 0.58 7.92 13.02
N MET A 194 -0.14 6.81 13.23
CA MET A 194 -1.13 6.74 14.29
C MET A 194 -0.38 6.86 15.62
N THR A 195 -0.52 8.00 16.29
CA THR A 195 0.02 8.22 17.64
C THR A 195 -0.69 7.38 18.68
N ASP A 196 -1.91 6.92 18.38
CA ASP A 196 -2.68 6.04 19.26
C ASP A 196 -3.28 4.86 18.48
N ILE A 197 -2.77 3.67 18.75
CA ILE A 197 -3.21 2.41 18.13
C ILE A 197 -4.55 1.93 18.69
N THR A 198 -5.02 2.49 19.82
CA THR A 198 -6.29 2.11 20.45
C THR A 198 -7.51 2.56 19.65
N ALA A 199 -7.37 3.61 18.81
CA ALA A 199 -8.39 4.06 17.87
C ALA A 199 -8.75 3.05 16.76
N ILE A 200 -8.00 1.94 16.63
CA ILE A 200 -8.33 0.82 15.72
C ILE A 200 -9.35 -0.14 16.37
N PHE A 201 -9.49 -0.11 17.70
CA PHE A 201 -10.31 -1.06 18.47
C PHE A 201 -11.62 -0.48 19.00
N GLU A 202 -11.98 0.75 18.60
CA GLU A 202 -13.30 1.37 18.86
C GLU A 202 -14.25 1.18 17.67
#